data_AF-A0A645JF52-F1
#
_entry.id   AF-A0A645JF52-F1
#
_cell.length_a   1.000
_cell.length_b   1.000
_cell.length_c   1.000
_cell.angle_alpha   90.00
_cell.angle_beta   90.00
_cell.angle_gamma   90.00
#
_symmetry.space_group_name_H-M   'P 1'
#
loop_
_entity.id
_entity.type
_entity.pdbx_description
1 polymer ?
#
loop_
_entity_poly.entity_id
_entity_poly.type
_entity_poly.pdbx_seq_one_letter_code
_entity_poly.pdbx_strand_id
1 'polypeptide(L)'
;MTNVKVSPDLSITHNNLSVFPSEKGKEVLELVKQDTKAIRYDLGKRVRNQLRIIPELVFHLDESLDYLERIDSLLKSDPPSPVSEEEI
;
A
#
# COMPACT_ATOMS: atom_id res chain seq x y z
N MET A 1 -4.59 -0.84 8.15
CA MET A 1 -3.43 -1.19 7.30
C MET A 1 -3.71 -2.53 6.66
N THR A 2 -3.58 -2.63 5.34
CA THR A 2 -3.90 -3.86 4.60
C THR A 2 -2.65 -4.65 4.24
N ASN A 3 -1.56 -3.96 3.87
CA ASN A 3 -0.32 -4.59 3.45
C ASN A 3 0.89 -3.72 3.80
N VAL A 4 2.04 -4.37 4.02
CA VAL A 4 3.33 -3.74 4.31
C VAL A 4 4.41 -4.45 3.51
N LYS A 5 5.12 -3.70 2.66
CA LYS A 5 6.30 -4.19 1.95
C LYS A 5 7.55 -3.54 2.52
N VAL A 6 8.45 -4.35 3.06
CA VAL A 6 9.73 -3.89 3.59
C VAL A 6 10.83 -4.16 2.57
N SER A 7 11.75 -3.22 2.38
CA SER A 7 12.92 -3.44 1.53
C SER A 7 13.84 -4.52 2.13
N PRO A 8 14.60 -5.27 1.31
CA PRO A 8 15.46 -6.35 1.80
C PRO A 8 16.53 -5.90 2.80
N ASP A 9 16.96 -4.64 2.71
CA ASP A 9 17.91 -4.00 3.61
C ASP A 9 17.26 -3.38 4.87
N LEU A 10 15.95 -3.54 5.04
CA LEU A 10 15.15 -3.01 6.14
C LEU A 10 15.20 -1.48 6.29
N SER A 11 15.61 -0.75 5.24
CA SER A 11 15.77 0.71 5.28
C SER A 11 14.49 1.47 4.95
N ILE A 12 13.58 0.88 4.17
CA ILE A 12 12.35 1.52 3.69
C ILE A 12 11.17 0.57 3.87
N THR A 13 10.04 1.11 4.29
CA THR A 13 8.78 0.36 4.39
C THR A 13 7.67 1.08 3.63
N HIS A 14 7.02 0.38 2.71
CA HIS A 14 5.85 0.83 1.98
C HIS A 14 4.60 0.27 2.66
N ASN A 15 3.76 1.15 3.21
CA ASN A 15 2.60 0.82 4.02
C ASN A 15 1.31 1.19 3.28
N ASN A 16 0.44 0.23 3.03
CA ASN A 16 -0.85 0.46 2.37
C ASN A 16 -1.95 0.67 3.42
N LEU A 17 -2.63 1.82 3.30
CA LEU A 17 -3.71 2.27 4.16
C LEU A 17 -5.04 2.15 3.42
N SER A 18 -5.91 1.25 3.89
CA SER A 18 -7.33 1.29 3.57
C SER A 18 -8.03 2.21 4.56
N VAL A 19 -8.66 3.28 4.06
CA VAL A 19 -9.35 4.31 4.83
C VAL A 19 -10.82 4.32 4.43
N PHE A 20 -11.72 4.23 5.41
CA PHE A 20 -13.16 4.28 5.18
C PHE A 20 -13.77 5.50 5.90
N PRO A 21 -14.58 6.34 5.24
CA PRO A 21 -14.96 6.28 3.82
C PRO A 21 -13.83 6.69 2.87
N SER A 22 -13.80 6.12 1.65
CA SER A 22 -12.72 6.32 0.65
C SER A 22 -12.48 7.79 0.27
N GLU A 23 -13.54 8.61 0.31
CA GLU A 23 -13.49 10.06 0.02
C GLU A 23 -12.50 10.81 0.93
N LYS A 24 -12.34 10.37 2.18
CA LYS A 24 -11.43 10.96 3.16
C LYS A 24 -10.02 10.39 3.09
N GLY A 25 -9.75 9.44 2.20
CA GLY A 25 -8.45 8.78 2.11
C GLY A 25 -7.29 9.77 1.96
N LYS A 26 -7.44 10.77 1.08
CA LYS A 26 -6.38 11.77 0.83
C LYS A 26 -6.11 12.64 2.06
N GLU A 27 -7.15 13.09 2.75
CA GLU A 27 -7.02 13.89 3.98
C GLU A 27 -6.31 13.10 5.08
N VAL A 28 -6.73 11.86 5.30
CA VAL A 28 -6.11 10.97 6.28
C VAL A 28 -4.66 10.66 5.92
N LEU A 29 -4.35 10.47 4.63
CA LEU A 29 -2.98 10.24 4.17
C LEU A 29 -2.08 11.43 4.50
N GLU A 30 -2.55 12.66 4.29
CA GLU A 30 -1.78 13.87 4.62
C GLU A 30 -1.58 14.03 6.12
N LEU A 31 -2.60 13.73 6.93
CA LEU A 31 -2.47 13.72 8.40
C LEU A 31 -1.41 12.70 8.85
N VAL A 32 -1.45 11.47 8.31
CA VAL A 32 -0.46 10.44 8.62
C VAL A 32 0.95 10.84 8.18
N LYS A 33 1.10 11.51 7.03
CA LYS A 33 2.39 12.07 6.58
C LYS A 33 2.93 13.10 7.56
N GLN A 34 2.08 13.98 8.10
CA GLN A 34 2.49 14.96 9.11
C GLN A 34 2.96 14.28 10.41
N ASP A 35 2.25 13.22 10.83
CA ASP A 35 2.55 12.47 12.05
C ASP A 35 3.64 11.40 11.87
N THR A 36 4.15 11.20 10.66
CA THR A 36 5.12 10.13 10.34
C THR A 36 6.35 10.15 11.24
N LYS A 37 6.83 11.35 11.62
CA LYS A 37 7.98 11.47 12.54
C LYS A 37 7.67 10.92 13.93
N ALA A 38 6.48 11.22 14.47
CA ALA A 38 6.05 10.72 15.77
C ALA A 38 5.86 9.20 15.74
N ILE A 39 5.20 8.69 14.69
CA ILE A 39 5.01 7.25 14.47
C ILE A 39 6.37 6.54 14.40
N ARG A 40 7.34 7.09 13.65
CA ARG A 40 8.68 6.51 13.53
C ARG A 40 9.44 6.53 14.85
N TYR A 41 9.28 7.58 15.65
CA TYR A 41 9.88 7.67 16.98
C TYR A 41 9.33 6.62 17.94
N ASP A 42 8.01 6.44 17.98
CA ASP A 42 7.37 5.43 18.83
C ASP A 42 7.68 4.01 18.36
N LEU A 43 7.75 3.78 17.05
CA LEU A 43 8.26 2.53 16.49
C LEU A 43 9.69 2.28 16.98
N GLY A 44 10.56 3.29 16.88
CA GLY A 44 11.94 3.21 17.33
C GLY A 44 12.08 2.83 18.78
N LYS A 45 11.25 3.39 19.69
CA LYS A 45 11.24 2.99 21.10
C LYS A 45 10.93 1.51 21.30
N ARG A 46 10.00 0.96 20.52
CA ARG A 46 9.56 -0.43 20.63
C ARG A 46 10.57 -1.41 20.03
N VAL A 47 11.20 -1.05 18.91
CA VAL A 47 12.06 -1.96 18.13
C VAL A 47 13.57 -1.68 18.29
N ARG A 48 13.96 -0.79 19.19
CA ARG A 48 15.37 -0.36 19.41
C ARG A 48 16.36 -1.48 19.66
N ASN A 49 15.91 -2.63 20.15
CA ASN A 49 16.77 -3.78 20.46
C ASN A 49 16.86 -4.76 19.29
N GLN A 50 15.96 -4.66 18.31
CA GLN A 50 15.87 -5.56 17.17
C GLN A 50 16.49 -4.94 15.92
N LEU A 51 16.37 -3.61 15.75
CA LEU A 51 16.81 -2.91 14.56
C LEU A 51 17.88 -1.87 14.89
N ARG A 52 18.98 -1.89 14.13
CA ARG A 52 20.03 -0.88 14.19
C ARG A 52 19.57 0.47 13.61
N ILE A 53 18.71 0.43 12.60
CA ILE A 53 18.19 1.59 11.90
C ILE A 53 16.67 1.44 11.82
N ILE A 54 15.95 2.52 12.12
CA ILE A 54 14.50 2.54 11.96
C ILE A 54 14.18 2.89 10.50
N PRO A 55 13.36 2.10 9.80
CA PRO A 55 13.07 2.36 8.40
C PRO A 55 12.36 3.69 8.19
N GLU A 56 12.56 4.27 7.00
CA GLU A 56 11.69 5.30 6.45
C GLU A 56 10.30 4.71 6.20
N LEU A 57 9.25 5.39 6.67
CA LEU A 57 7.87 4.95 6.53
C LEU A 57 7.22 5.72 5.39
N VAL A 58 6.92 5.02 4.30
CA VAL A 58 6.17 5.54 3.16
C VAL A 58 4.75 5.00 3.26
N PHE A 59 3.75 5.89 3.09
CA PHE A 59 2.34 5.53 3.17
C PHE A 59 1.65 5.72 1.81
N HIS A 60 0.79 4.77 1.47
CA HIS A 60 -0.02 4.76 0.25
C HIS A 60 -1.47 4.47 0.60
N LEU A 61 -2.40 4.96 -0.22
CA LEU A 61 -3.79 4.52 -0.13
C LEU A 61 -3.95 3.18 -0.86
N ASP A 62 -4.73 2.31 -0.26
CA ASP A 62 -5.07 1.01 -0.83
C ASP A 62 -6.29 1.15 -1.75
N GLU A 63 -6.04 1.36 -3.05
CA GLU A 63 -7.04 1.47 -4.11
C GLU A 63 -7.34 0.10 -4.77
N SER A 64 -7.00 -1.02 -4.11
CA SER A 64 -7.12 -2.36 -4.71
C SER A 64 -8.54 -2.70 -5.14
N LEU A 65 -9.58 -2.26 -4.41
CA LEU A 65 -10.97 -2.47 -4.79
C LEU A 65 -11.34 -1.68 -6.05
N ASP A 66 -11.04 -0.38 -6.09
CA ASP A 66 -11.30 0.48 -7.24
C ASP A 66 -10.56 -0.01 -8.50
N TYR A 67 -9.34 -0.54 -8.31
CA TYR A 67 -8.57 -1.14 -9.38
C TYR A 67 -9.22 -2.41 -9.95
N LEU A 68 -9.75 -3.29 -9.09
CA LEU A 68 -10.49 -4.48 -9.53
C LEU A 68 -11.76 -4.11 -10.30
N GLU A 69 -12.55 -3.16 -9.79
CA GLU A 69 -13.75 -2.68 -10.48
C GLU A 69 -13.43 -2.09 -11.85
N ARG A 70 -12.30 -1.36 -11.96
CA ARG A 70 -11.82 -0.84 -13.23
C ARG A 70 -11.41 -1.93 -14.20
N ILE A 71 -10.72 -2.99 -13.74
CA ILE A 71 -10.39 -4.14 -14.58
C ILE A 71 -11.67 -4.81 -15.10
N ASP A 72 -12.63 -5.07 -14.23
CA ASP A 72 -13.90 -5.69 -14.62
C ASP A 72 -14.67 -4.84 -15.63
N SER A 73 -14.66 -3.51 -15.47
CA SER A 73 -15.25 -2.60 -16.45
C SER A 73 -14.53 -2.65 -17.80
N LEU A 74 -13.19 -2.74 -17.81
CA LEU A 74 -12.39 -2.80 -19.03
C LEU A 74 -12.59 -4.13 -19.76
N LEU A 75 -12.58 -5.25 -19.04
CA LEU A 75 -12.81 -6.58 -19.61
C LEU A 75 -14.22 -6.74 -20.19
N LYS A 76 -15.23 -6.07 -19.62
CA LYS A 76 -16.57 -5.99 -20.22
C LYS A 76 -16.59 -5.16 -21.50
N SER A 77 -15.74 -4.14 -21.61
CA SER A 77 -15.68 -3.27 -22.79
C SER A 77 -14.82 -3.81 -23.93
N ASP A 78 -13.76 -4.57 -23.61
CA ASP A 78 -12.82 -5.16 -24.56
C ASP A 78 -12.46 -6.59 -24.10
N PRO A 79 -13.36 -7.56 -24.35
CA PRO A 79 -13.13 -8.94 -23.92
C PRO A 79 -11.94 -9.53 -24.70
N PRO A 80 -10.97 -10.15 -24.01
CA PRO A 80 -9.84 -10.77 -24.70
C PRO A 80 -10.33 -11.89 -25.63
N SER A 81 -9.78 -11.94 -26.84
CA SER A 81 -10.04 -13.03 -27.77
C SER A 81 -9.75 -14.38 -27.12
N PRO A 82 -10.58 -15.41 -27.34
CA PRO A 82 -10.30 -16.74 -26.82
C PRO A 82 -8.95 -17.21 -27.36
N VAL A 83 -8.02 -17.50 -26.46
CA VAL A 83 -6.77 -18.19 -26.78
C VAL A 83 -7.14 -19.59 -27.29
N SER A 84 -6.90 -19.84 -28.56
CA SER A 84 -7.02 -21.17 -29.17
C SER A 84 -6.04 -22.13 -28.47
N GLU A 85 -6.52 -23.31 -28.10
CA GLU A 85 -5.84 -24.36 -27.32
C GLU A 85 -4.60 -24.98 -28.01
N GLU A 86 -4.07 -24.38 -29.08
CA GLU A 86 -3.02 -24.95 -29.94
C GLU A 86 -1.58 -24.57 -29.57
N GLU A 87 -1.34 -23.77 -28.52
CA GLU A 87 0.01 -23.35 -28.09
C GLU A 87 0.43 -23.85 -26.68
N ILE A 88 0.02 -25.07 -26.28
CA ILE A 88 0.59 -25.77 -25.11
C ILE A 88 1.42 -26.98 -25.56
#